data_AF-A0A6G3ZBX6-F1
#
_entry.id   AF-A0A6G3ZBX6-F1
#
_cell.length_a   1.000
_cell.length_b   1.000
_cell.length_c   1.000
_cell.angle_alpha   90.00
_cell.angle_beta   90.00
_cell.angle_gamma   90.00
#
_symmetry.space_group_name_H-M   'P 1'
#
loop_
_entity.id
_entity.type
_entity.pdbx_description
1 polymer ?
#
loop_
_entity_poly.entity_id
_entity_poly.type
_entity_poly.pdbx_seq_one_letter_code
_entity_poly.pdbx_strand_id
1 'polypeptide(L)'
;MLTVGVIGLGIALSPISTASEISQSVAQSSLEQPPMQLVPARTLATYPKGYFLESIVIDVDGTIYITENQTGQIIRRRADSGADIFSQVEVGLAGLGLDIDGTLIATGHAETGEQYIFEFAADGTPEYELRIPEAGFLNGLALFRPSVFLIADSTASTLWQFDTETRQITPWLQHETLAPNPDAPTIPGANGIKLFEGPF
;
A
#
# COMPACT_ATOMS: atom_id res chain seq x y z
N MET A 1 7.70 -2.80 24.20
CA MET A 1 6.63 -1.84 23.88
C MET A 1 6.78 -1.59 22.38
N LEU A 2 5.90 -2.15 21.56
CA LEU A 2 6.01 -2.10 20.10
C LEU A 2 5.28 -0.85 19.60
N THR A 3 5.96 0.01 18.84
CA THR A 3 5.36 1.22 18.26
C THR A 3 5.06 0.94 16.79
N VAL A 4 3.79 1.02 16.40
CA VAL A 4 3.34 0.89 15.00
C VAL A 4 3.18 2.29 14.41
N GLY A 5 3.79 2.53 13.25
CA GLY A 5 3.70 3.81 12.54
C GLY A 5 2.78 3.71 11.32
N VAL A 6 1.85 4.66 11.18
CA VAL A 6 1.02 4.84 9.97
C VAL A 6 1.72 5.86 9.07
N ILE A 7 1.88 5.55 7.79
CA ILE A 7 2.51 6.46 6.81
C ILE A 7 1.48 6.83 5.74
N GLY A 8 1.31 8.12 5.47
CA GLY A 8 0.62 8.60 4.27
C GLY A 8 1.58 8.63 3.09
N LEU A 9 1.22 7.99 1.98
CA LEU A 9 2.04 8.00 0.76
C LEU A 9 1.97 9.38 0.09
N GLY A 10 3.12 9.99 -0.19
CA GLY A 10 3.19 11.28 -0.87
C GLY A 10 2.75 11.17 -2.33
N ILE A 11 1.64 11.83 -2.66
CA ILE A 11 1.18 11.98 -4.05
C ILE A 11 2.17 12.87 -4.80
N ALA A 12 2.77 12.35 -5.87
CA ALA A 12 3.53 13.15 -6.82
C ALA A 12 2.58 14.07 -7.61
N LEU A 13 2.49 15.35 -7.22
CA LEU A 13 1.78 16.35 -8.00
C LEU A 13 2.54 16.58 -9.32
N SER A 14 1.87 16.29 -10.45
CA SER A 14 2.36 16.72 -11.77
C SER A 14 2.27 18.25 -11.89
N PRO A 15 3.23 18.92 -12.55
CA PRO A 15 3.22 20.37 -12.66
C PRO A 15 2.21 20.80 -13.74
N ILE A 16 1.11 21.42 -13.32
CA ILE A 16 0.32 22.28 -14.20
C ILE A 16 0.97 23.66 -14.14
N SER A 17 1.67 24.04 -15.21
CA SER A 17 2.07 25.42 -15.42
C SER A 17 0.87 26.18 -15.99
N THR A 18 0.35 27.13 -15.22
CA THR A 18 0.15 28.52 -15.66
C THR A 18 -0.08 29.36 -14.40
N ALA A 19 0.86 30.28 -14.15
CA ALA A 19 0.73 31.28 -13.11
C ALA A 19 -0.33 32.30 -13.51
N SER A 20 -1.37 32.47 -12.67
CA SER A 20 -1.98 33.78 -12.37
C SER A 20 -2.94 33.64 -11.18
N GLU A 21 -2.47 34.13 -10.03
CA GLU A 21 -3.21 34.76 -8.94
C GLU A 21 -4.55 34.17 -8.46
N ILE A 22 -4.53 33.48 -7.30
CA ILE A 22 -5.42 33.83 -6.17
C ILE A 22 -4.58 33.81 -4.89
N SER A 23 -4.30 35.01 -4.39
CA SER A 23 -3.74 35.27 -3.07
C SER A 23 -4.82 35.03 -2.02
N GLN A 24 -4.69 33.98 -1.21
CA GLN A 24 -5.20 33.95 0.16
C GLN A 24 -4.15 33.31 1.07
N SER A 25 -3.76 34.08 2.09
CA SER A 25 -2.73 33.72 3.05
C SER A 25 -3.20 32.58 3.95
N VAL A 26 -2.70 31.38 3.69
CA VAL A 26 -2.48 30.41 4.76
C VAL A 26 -1.11 30.76 5.32
N ALA A 27 -1.06 31.17 6.59
CA ALA A 27 0.19 31.31 7.30
C ALA A 27 0.95 29.99 7.16
N GLN A 28 2.04 29.98 6.39
CA GLN A 28 3.01 28.90 6.39
C GLN A 28 3.50 28.78 7.82
N SER A 29 2.97 27.83 8.60
CA SER A 29 3.62 27.43 9.83
C SER A 29 4.98 26.89 9.38
N SER A 30 6.05 27.61 9.69
CA SER A 30 7.41 27.16 9.45
C SER A 30 7.69 26.00 10.39
N LEU A 31 7.16 24.82 10.06
CA LEU A 31 7.75 23.58 10.51
C LEU A 31 9.16 23.62 9.94
N GLU A 32 10.16 23.67 10.83
CA GLU A 32 11.56 23.48 10.44
C GLU A 32 11.59 22.27 9.51
N GLN A 33 12.03 22.47 8.27
CA GLN A 33 12.19 21.32 7.39
C GLN A 33 13.20 20.40 8.08
N PRO A 34 12.84 19.14 8.36
CA PRO A 34 13.77 18.22 8.98
C PRO A 34 15.04 18.18 8.12
N PRO A 35 16.23 18.06 8.72
CA PRO A 35 17.47 18.06 7.97
C PRO A 35 17.40 17.02 6.84
N MET A 36 17.36 17.50 5.60
CA MET A 36 17.21 16.65 4.42
C MET A 36 18.60 16.23 3.95
N GLN A 37 18.99 15.00 4.26
CA GLN A 37 20.19 14.41 3.69
C GLN A 37 19.84 13.75 2.35
N LEU A 38 20.25 14.37 1.24
CA LEU A 38 20.12 13.75 -0.07
C LEU A 38 21.08 12.56 -0.16
N VAL A 39 20.55 11.39 -0.50
CA VAL A 39 21.32 10.19 -0.82
C VAL A 39 21.34 9.97 -2.34
N PRO A 40 22.41 9.39 -2.91
CA PRO A 40 22.41 9.01 -4.32
C PRO A 40 21.24 8.07 -4.64
N ALA A 41 20.46 8.40 -5.67
CA ALA A 41 19.35 7.60 -6.14
C ALA A 41 19.50 7.32 -7.65
N ARG A 42 18.93 6.21 -8.12
CA ARG A 42 18.85 5.87 -9.54
C ARG A 42 17.47 5.30 -9.87
N THR A 43 16.96 5.61 -11.05
CA THR A 43 15.72 5.01 -11.54
C THR A 43 15.94 3.54 -11.89
N LEU A 44 15.15 2.63 -11.30
CA LEU A 44 15.20 1.19 -11.58
C LEU A 44 14.31 0.77 -12.75
N ALA A 45 13.20 1.49 -12.96
CA ALA A 45 12.21 1.29 -14.01
C ALA A 45 11.38 2.57 -14.21
N THR A 46 10.80 2.73 -15.40
CA THR A 46 9.84 3.77 -15.74
C THR A 46 8.67 3.12 -16.45
N TYR A 47 7.44 3.48 -16.09
CA TYR A 47 6.22 2.95 -16.68
C TYR A 47 5.48 4.03 -17.48
N PRO A 48 4.67 3.65 -18.48
CA PRO A 48 3.90 4.62 -19.25
C PRO A 48 2.97 5.46 -18.39
N LYS A 49 2.64 6.66 -18.87
CA LYS A 49 1.61 7.50 -18.26
C LYS A 49 0.29 6.70 -18.17
N GLY A 50 -0.35 6.76 -17.01
CA GLY A 50 -1.59 6.03 -16.73
C GLY A 50 -1.39 4.89 -15.74
N TYR A 51 -0.18 4.34 -15.61
CA TYR A 51 0.13 3.40 -14.54
C TYR A 51 0.01 4.10 -13.18
N PHE A 52 -0.72 3.49 -12.26
CA PHE A 52 -0.78 3.92 -10.88
C PHE A 52 -0.15 2.85 -9.99
N LEU A 53 1.15 3.01 -9.73
CA LEU A 53 1.92 2.09 -8.89
C LEU A 53 1.62 2.40 -7.41
N GLU A 54 1.00 1.48 -6.70
CA GLU A 54 0.43 1.74 -5.37
C GLU A 54 1.36 1.28 -4.25
N SER A 55 1.88 0.06 -4.39
CA SER A 55 2.71 -0.57 -3.37
C SER A 55 3.92 -1.26 -3.97
N ILE A 56 4.93 -1.46 -3.12
CA ILE A 56 6.19 -2.12 -3.46
C ILE A 56 6.66 -2.94 -2.27
N VAL A 57 7.08 -4.19 -2.52
CA VAL A 57 7.74 -5.05 -1.54
C VAL A 57 8.98 -5.68 -2.17
N ILE A 58 10.01 -5.92 -1.36
CA ILE A 58 11.28 -6.51 -1.79
C ILE A 58 11.46 -7.80 -1.01
N ASP A 59 11.64 -8.91 -1.73
CA ASP A 59 11.92 -10.22 -1.16
C ASP A 59 13.41 -10.36 -0.77
N VAL A 60 13.73 -11.38 0.03
CA VAL A 60 15.06 -11.63 0.58
C VAL A 60 16.12 -11.87 -0.50
N ASP A 61 15.71 -12.35 -1.68
CA ASP A 61 16.58 -12.55 -2.84
C ASP A 61 16.80 -11.26 -3.67
N GLY A 62 16.16 -10.15 -3.26
CA GLY A 62 16.19 -8.86 -3.94
C GLY A 62 15.18 -8.71 -5.08
N THR A 63 14.29 -9.68 -5.28
CA THR A 63 13.15 -9.57 -6.18
C THR A 63 12.21 -8.48 -5.69
N ILE A 64 11.80 -7.58 -6.59
CA ILE A 64 10.88 -6.48 -6.29
C ILE A 64 9.52 -6.81 -6.88
N TYR A 65 8.47 -6.70 -6.08
CA TYR A 65 7.08 -6.80 -6.51
C TYR A 65 6.41 -5.43 -6.39
N ILE A 66 5.62 -5.06 -7.39
CA ILE A 66 4.95 -3.76 -7.48
C ILE A 66 3.51 -3.99 -7.92
N THR A 67 2.55 -3.40 -7.22
CA THR A 67 1.15 -3.38 -7.68
C THR A 67 0.93 -2.24 -8.66
N GLU A 68 0.31 -2.56 -9.78
CA GLU A 68 -0.35 -1.59 -10.64
C GLU A 68 -1.84 -1.62 -10.30
N ASN A 69 -2.35 -0.49 -9.83
CA ASN A 69 -3.64 -0.42 -9.17
C ASN A 69 -4.81 -0.65 -10.11
N GLN A 70 -4.75 -0.13 -11.33
CA GLN A 70 -5.92 -0.04 -12.21
C GLN A 70 -6.17 -1.32 -13.02
N THR A 71 -5.11 -2.06 -13.32
CA THR A 71 -5.11 -3.23 -14.20
C THR A 71 -5.06 -4.56 -13.44
N GLY A 72 -4.95 -4.50 -12.11
CA GLY A 72 -4.85 -5.67 -11.24
C GLY A 72 -3.54 -6.43 -11.40
N GLN A 73 -2.50 -5.79 -11.93
CA GLN A 73 -1.21 -6.44 -12.20
C GLN A 73 -0.28 -6.37 -10.99
N ILE A 74 0.42 -7.47 -10.76
CA ILE A 74 1.63 -7.49 -9.95
C ILE A 74 2.81 -7.61 -10.90
N ILE A 75 3.62 -6.56 -10.95
CA ILE A 75 4.85 -6.52 -11.73
C ILE A 75 5.98 -7.05 -10.85
N ARG A 76 6.73 -8.02 -11.35
CA ARG A 76 7.91 -8.56 -10.69
C ARG A 76 9.15 -8.10 -11.43
N ARG A 77 10.16 -7.68 -10.68
CA ARG A 77 11.44 -7.25 -11.21
C ARG A 77 12.59 -7.93 -10.49
N ARG A 78 13.47 -8.58 -11.24
CA ARG A 78 14.73 -9.13 -10.74
C ARG A 78 15.92 -8.31 -11.25
N ALA A 79 17.01 -8.29 -10.50
CA ALA A 79 18.18 -7.47 -10.84
C ALA A 79 18.79 -7.86 -12.20
N ASP A 80 18.76 -9.15 -12.53
CA ASP A 80 19.42 -9.78 -13.68
C ASP A 80 18.50 -9.94 -14.90
N SER A 81 17.21 -10.22 -14.71
CA SER A 81 16.29 -10.60 -15.79
C SER A 81 15.31 -9.52 -16.25
N GLY A 82 15.30 -8.34 -15.62
CA GLY A 82 14.37 -7.26 -15.96
C GLY A 82 13.03 -7.39 -15.23
N ALA A 83 11.93 -6.96 -15.86
CA ALA A 83 10.59 -6.98 -15.29
C ALA A 83 9.62 -7.82 -16.12
N ASP A 84 8.72 -8.54 -15.45
CA ASP A 84 7.66 -9.35 -16.02
C ASP A 84 6.36 -9.20 -15.21
N ILE A 85 5.22 -9.62 -15.79
CA ILE A 85 3.97 -9.70 -15.04
C ILE A 85 3.98 -11.01 -14.25
N PHE A 86 4.02 -10.88 -12.93
CA PHE A 86 3.95 -12.01 -12.02
C PHE A 86 2.53 -12.54 -11.92
N SER A 87 1.56 -11.66 -11.72
CA SER A 87 0.16 -12.01 -11.61
C SER A 87 -0.73 -10.93 -12.19
N GLN A 88 -1.96 -11.31 -12.53
CA GLN A 88 -3.03 -10.39 -12.89
C GLN A 88 -4.37 -10.94 -12.39
N VAL A 89 -5.13 -10.09 -11.68
CA VAL A 89 -6.49 -10.38 -11.22
C VAL A 89 -7.50 -9.44 -11.87
N GLU A 90 -8.80 -9.76 -11.79
CA GLU A 90 -9.88 -8.99 -12.43
C GLU A 90 -10.36 -7.78 -11.58
N VAL A 91 -9.62 -7.41 -10.55
CA VAL A 91 -9.90 -6.26 -9.66
C VAL A 91 -8.66 -5.40 -9.52
N GLY A 92 -8.83 -4.15 -9.07
CA GLY A 92 -7.69 -3.29 -8.79
C GLY A 92 -6.91 -3.79 -7.56
N LEU A 93 -5.60 -3.51 -7.51
CA LEU A 93 -4.73 -3.89 -6.38
C LEU A 93 -4.18 -2.66 -5.65
N ALA A 94 -3.97 -2.75 -4.35
CA ALA A 94 -3.35 -1.67 -3.58
C ALA A 94 -2.10 -2.19 -2.86
N GLY A 95 -2.23 -2.60 -1.59
CA GLY A 95 -1.11 -2.99 -0.77
C GLY A 95 -0.45 -4.31 -1.21
N LEU A 96 0.85 -4.43 -0.92
CA LEU A 96 1.62 -5.68 -0.97
C LEU A 96 2.31 -5.97 0.36
N GLY A 97 2.40 -7.25 0.70
CA GLY A 97 3.20 -7.77 1.80
C GLY A 97 3.76 -9.15 1.49
N LEU A 98 4.90 -9.49 2.09
CA LEU A 98 5.48 -10.84 2.05
C LEU A 98 5.41 -11.45 3.44
N ASP A 99 5.09 -12.73 3.51
CA ASP A 99 5.33 -13.54 4.71
C ASP A 99 6.80 -14.01 4.75
N ILE A 100 7.22 -14.61 5.86
CA ILE A 100 8.59 -15.07 6.09
C ILE A 100 9.06 -16.16 5.10
N ASP A 101 8.13 -16.90 4.52
CA ASP A 101 8.40 -17.95 3.54
C ASP A 101 8.35 -17.46 2.08
N GLY A 102 8.16 -16.15 1.87
CA GLY A 102 8.04 -15.53 0.55
C GLY A 102 6.61 -15.55 -0.02
N THR A 103 5.62 -16.02 0.74
CA THR A 103 4.21 -15.95 0.33
C THR A 103 3.80 -14.50 0.13
N LEU A 104 3.30 -14.16 -1.07
CA LEU A 104 2.89 -12.81 -1.43
C LEU A 104 1.41 -12.60 -1.13
N ILE A 105 1.12 -11.55 -0.37
CA ILE A 105 -0.24 -11.11 -0.03
C ILE A 105 -0.50 -9.74 -0.66
N ALA A 106 -1.70 -9.55 -1.22
CA ALA A 106 -2.14 -8.26 -1.74
C ALA A 106 -3.54 -7.89 -1.25
N THR A 107 -3.82 -6.59 -1.15
CA THR A 107 -5.20 -6.10 -1.04
C THR A 107 -5.73 -5.71 -2.41
N GLY A 108 -7.03 -5.94 -2.63
CA GLY A 108 -7.69 -5.59 -3.88
C GLY A 108 -9.06 -4.95 -3.66
N HIS A 109 -9.56 -4.30 -4.71
CA HIS A 109 -10.84 -3.58 -4.71
C HIS A 109 -11.53 -3.71 -6.06
N ALA A 110 -12.81 -4.10 -6.05
CA ALA A 110 -13.64 -4.10 -7.24
C ALA A 110 -14.19 -2.68 -7.51
N GLU A 111 -14.57 -2.41 -8.76
CA GLU A 111 -15.26 -1.17 -9.14
C GLU A 111 -16.57 -0.94 -8.37
N THR A 112 -17.22 -2.03 -7.96
CA THR A 112 -18.45 -2.04 -7.16
C THR A 112 -18.22 -1.74 -5.68
N GLY A 113 -16.95 -1.63 -5.24
CA GLY A 113 -16.54 -1.25 -3.89
C GLY A 113 -16.18 -2.41 -2.97
N GLU A 114 -16.43 -3.66 -3.37
CA GLU A 114 -15.97 -4.83 -2.63
C GLU A 114 -14.45 -4.84 -2.44
N GLN A 115 -14.03 -5.20 -1.24
CA GLN A 115 -12.62 -5.33 -0.87
C GLN A 115 -12.21 -6.80 -0.82
N TYR A 116 -10.94 -7.05 -1.14
CA TYR A 116 -10.38 -8.39 -1.25
C TYR A 116 -8.99 -8.48 -0.60
N ILE A 117 -8.66 -9.66 -0.13
CA ILE A 117 -7.29 -10.09 0.16
C ILE A 117 -6.96 -11.27 -0.75
N PHE A 118 -5.80 -11.22 -1.38
CA PHE A 118 -5.28 -12.28 -2.23
C PHE A 118 -4.01 -12.87 -1.62
N GLU A 119 -3.85 -14.19 -1.77
CA GLU A 119 -2.58 -14.90 -1.59
C GLU A 119 -2.16 -15.53 -2.91
N PHE A 120 -0.89 -15.41 -3.25
CA PHE A 120 -0.36 -15.89 -4.51
C PHE A 120 0.65 -17.01 -4.32
N ALA A 121 0.54 -18.04 -5.15
CA ALA A 121 1.57 -19.05 -5.32
C ALA A 121 2.89 -18.42 -5.82
N ALA A 122 3.99 -19.17 -5.66
CA ALA A 122 5.31 -18.76 -6.15
C ALA A 122 5.38 -18.58 -7.69
N ASP A 123 4.44 -19.17 -8.44
CA ASP A 123 4.32 -18.98 -9.89
C ASP A 123 3.45 -17.79 -10.30
N GLY A 124 2.81 -17.12 -9.33
CA GLY A 124 1.94 -15.96 -9.54
C GLY A 124 0.46 -16.29 -9.64
N THR A 125 0.06 -17.55 -9.55
CA THR A 125 -1.35 -17.95 -9.52
C THR A 125 -2.00 -17.46 -8.21
N PRO A 126 -3.16 -16.76 -8.25
CA PRO A 126 -3.92 -16.50 -7.03
C PRO A 126 -4.49 -17.81 -6.50
N GLU A 127 -4.03 -18.26 -5.33
CA GLU A 127 -4.48 -19.53 -4.71
C GLU A 127 -5.58 -19.30 -3.68
N TYR A 128 -5.71 -18.08 -3.18
CA TYR A 128 -6.75 -17.71 -2.24
C TYR A 128 -7.23 -16.28 -2.49
N GLU A 129 -8.55 -16.12 -2.33
CA GLU A 129 -9.25 -14.85 -2.41
C GLU A 129 -10.26 -14.79 -1.27
N LEU A 130 -10.18 -13.73 -0.46
CA LEU A 130 -11.14 -13.43 0.60
C LEU A 130 -11.81 -12.09 0.34
N ARG A 131 -13.12 -12.14 0.14
CA ARG A 131 -13.96 -10.94 0.08
C ARG A 131 -14.27 -10.42 1.49
N ILE A 132 -14.13 -9.11 1.69
CA ILE A 132 -14.38 -8.41 2.97
C ILE A 132 -15.48 -7.34 2.77
N PRO A 133 -16.77 -7.69 2.84
CA PRO A 133 -17.87 -6.75 2.57
C PRO A 133 -17.93 -5.54 3.51
N GLU A 134 -17.42 -5.67 4.73
CA GLU A 134 -17.45 -4.64 5.77
C GLU A 134 -16.25 -3.68 5.72
N ALA A 135 -15.23 -3.97 4.92
CA ALA A 135 -14.09 -3.08 4.71
C ALA A 135 -14.46 -1.94 3.75
N GLY A 136 -13.83 -0.79 3.96
CA GLY A 136 -14.06 0.41 3.17
C GLY A 136 -13.13 0.48 1.96
N PHE A 137 -11.82 0.61 2.21
CA PHE A 137 -10.79 0.57 1.18
C PHE A 137 -9.49 -0.01 1.74
N LEU A 138 -9.25 -1.31 1.52
CA LEU A 138 -8.07 -2.01 2.02
C LEU A 138 -6.84 -1.56 1.23
N ASN A 139 -5.89 -0.95 1.93
CA ASN A 139 -4.73 -0.33 1.32
C ASN A 139 -3.44 -1.04 1.81
N GLY A 140 -2.42 -0.31 2.24
CA GLY A 140 -1.14 -0.89 2.65
C GLY A 140 -1.29 -1.92 3.77
N LEU A 141 -0.47 -2.97 3.71
CA LEU A 141 -0.34 -4.01 4.73
C LEU A 141 1.11 -4.21 5.16
N ALA A 142 1.30 -4.76 6.35
CA ALA A 142 2.61 -5.15 6.86
C ALA A 142 2.51 -6.47 7.62
N LEU A 143 3.52 -7.33 7.45
CA LEU A 143 3.68 -8.53 8.26
C LEU A 143 3.88 -8.12 9.73
N PHE A 144 2.99 -8.55 10.61
CA PHE A 144 3.03 -8.28 12.05
C PHE A 144 3.81 -9.36 12.81
N ARG A 145 3.56 -10.61 12.45
CA ARG A 145 4.25 -11.84 12.86
C ARG A 145 4.04 -12.87 11.75
N PRO A 146 4.76 -14.01 11.72
CA PRO A 146 4.57 -15.02 10.68
C PRO A 146 3.09 -15.32 10.49
N SER A 147 2.65 -15.30 9.23
CA SER A 147 1.27 -15.55 8.81
C SER A 147 0.22 -14.55 9.28
N VAL A 148 0.61 -13.44 9.89
CA VAL A 148 -0.32 -12.43 10.37
C VAL A 148 0.06 -11.06 9.88
N PHE A 149 -0.85 -10.42 9.15
CA PHE A 149 -0.70 -9.09 8.58
C PHE A 149 -1.61 -8.09 9.28
N LEU A 150 -1.11 -6.87 9.47
CA LEU A 150 -1.97 -5.72 9.74
C LEU A 150 -2.21 -4.96 8.43
N ILE A 151 -3.45 -4.53 8.21
CA ILE A 151 -3.90 -3.93 6.96
C ILE A 151 -4.62 -2.62 7.29
N ALA A 152 -4.24 -1.52 6.64
CA ALA A 152 -4.89 -0.24 6.82
C ALA A 152 -6.15 -0.12 5.95
N ASP A 153 -7.25 0.34 6.54
CA ASP A 153 -8.48 0.67 5.83
C ASP A 153 -8.63 2.20 5.71
N SER A 154 -8.46 2.70 4.50
CA SER A 154 -8.38 4.13 4.22
C SER A 154 -9.69 4.88 4.42
N THR A 155 -10.83 4.20 4.54
CA THR A 155 -12.14 4.85 4.67
C THR A 155 -12.95 4.36 5.88
N ALA A 156 -12.58 3.23 6.49
CA ALA A 156 -13.31 2.67 7.63
C ALA A 156 -12.69 2.95 9.02
N SER A 157 -11.64 3.79 9.11
CA SER A 157 -10.99 4.13 10.39
C SER A 157 -10.48 2.90 11.18
N THR A 158 -10.12 1.85 10.46
CA THR A 158 -9.86 0.51 11.01
C THR A 158 -8.52 0.01 10.52
N LEU A 159 -7.75 -0.61 11.41
CA LEU A 159 -6.68 -1.53 11.05
C LEU A 159 -7.23 -2.95 11.21
N TRP A 160 -7.16 -3.73 10.16
CA TRP A 160 -7.54 -5.14 10.17
C TRP A 160 -6.32 -6.01 10.51
N GLN A 161 -6.54 -7.09 11.24
CA GLN A 161 -5.58 -8.18 11.36
C GLN A 161 -6.09 -9.35 10.52
N PHE A 162 -5.27 -9.80 9.58
CA PHE A 162 -5.51 -10.98 8.75
C PHE A 162 -4.49 -12.06 9.08
N ASP A 163 -4.97 -13.28 9.30
CA ASP A 163 -4.17 -14.46 9.58
C ASP A 163 -4.32 -15.46 8.42
N THR A 164 -3.22 -15.72 7.70
CA THR A 164 -3.19 -16.55 6.48
C THR A 164 -3.36 -18.04 6.81
N GLU A 165 -2.96 -18.51 7.99
CA GLU A 165 -3.14 -19.91 8.37
C GLU A 165 -4.62 -20.21 8.68
N THR A 166 -5.25 -19.36 9.48
CA THR A 166 -6.64 -19.53 9.92
C THR A 166 -7.66 -18.95 8.95
N ARG A 167 -7.21 -18.17 7.97
CA ARG A 167 -8.04 -17.44 7.00
C ARG A 167 -9.04 -16.49 7.67
N GLN A 168 -8.67 -15.98 8.85
CA GLN A 168 -9.51 -15.06 9.62
C GLN A 168 -9.03 -13.63 9.46
N ILE A 169 -10.00 -12.73 9.30
CA ILE A 169 -9.80 -11.30 9.34
C ILE A 169 -10.65 -10.71 10.47
N THR A 170 -10.06 -9.84 11.27
CA THR A 170 -10.75 -9.21 12.39
C THR A 170 -10.28 -7.77 12.56
N PRO A 171 -11.12 -6.85 13.06
CA PRO A 171 -10.65 -5.52 13.45
C PRO A 171 -9.59 -5.66 14.55
N TRP A 172 -8.41 -5.13 14.32
CA TRP A 172 -7.33 -5.08 15.31
C TRP A 172 -7.39 -3.81 16.15
N LEU A 173 -7.60 -2.68 15.46
CA LEU A 173 -7.76 -1.37 16.06
C LEU A 173 -8.78 -0.58 15.24
N GLN A 174 -9.71 0.07 15.93
CA GLN A 174 -10.61 1.04 15.31
C GLN A 174 -10.55 2.33 16.11
N HIS A 175 -10.25 3.44 15.43
CA HIS A 175 -10.08 4.73 16.09
C HIS A 175 -10.31 5.89 15.12
N GLU A 176 -10.95 6.97 15.58
CA GLU A 176 -11.30 8.14 14.75
C GLU A 176 -10.08 8.83 14.13
N THR A 177 -8.91 8.75 14.76
CA THR A 177 -7.67 9.33 14.21
C THR A 177 -7.13 8.57 13.00
N LEU A 178 -7.71 7.41 12.67
CA LEU A 178 -7.43 6.66 11.45
C LEU A 178 -8.39 7.04 10.31
N ALA A 179 -9.42 7.85 10.59
CA ALA A 179 -10.40 8.27 9.61
C ALA A 179 -9.81 9.26 8.59
N PRO A 180 -10.37 9.32 7.37
CA PRO A 180 -10.21 10.49 6.50
C PRO A 180 -10.54 11.77 7.25
N ASN A 181 -9.80 12.85 6.94
CA ASN A 181 -10.15 14.16 7.46
C ASN A 181 -11.48 14.63 6.84
N PRO A 182 -12.53 14.93 7.63
CA PRO A 182 -13.81 15.37 7.09
C PRO A 182 -13.73 16.69 6.29
N ASP A 183 -12.75 17.55 6.59
CA ASP A 183 -12.51 18.80 5.87
C ASP A 183 -11.70 18.61 4.57
N ALA A 184 -11.10 17.42 4.38
CA ALA A 184 -10.35 17.04 3.19
C ALA A 184 -10.68 15.59 2.78
N PRO A 185 -11.94 15.30 2.39
CA PRO A 185 -12.44 13.94 2.22
C PRO A 185 -11.80 13.17 1.04
N THR A 186 -11.06 13.85 0.17
CA THR A 186 -10.31 13.23 -0.93
C THR A 186 -8.96 12.66 -0.48
N ILE A 187 -8.49 13.02 0.72
CA ILE A 187 -7.28 12.46 1.31
C ILE A 187 -7.68 11.21 2.09
N PRO A 188 -7.05 10.05 1.85
CA PRO A 188 -7.36 8.84 2.59
C PRO A 188 -7.06 9.03 4.09
N GLY A 189 -7.73 8.24 4.93
CA GLY A 189 -7.35 8.06 6.33
C GLY A 189 -6.03 7.29 6.46
N ALA A 190 -5.97 6.35 7.40
CA ALA A 190 -4.85 5.42 7.46
C ALA A 190 -4.70 4.67 6.12
N ASN A 191 -3.60 4.93 5.42
CA ASN A 191 -3.38 4.44 4.07
C ASN A 191 -2.31 3.34 4.04
N GLY A 192 -1.13 3.59 4.59
CA GLY A 192 -0.09 2.58 4.77
C GLY A 192 0.22 2.26 6.22
N ILE A 193 0.74 1.06 6.47
CA ILE A 193 1.26 0.61 7.75
C ILE A 193 2.67 0.04 7.58
N LYS A 194 3.56 0.34 8.53
CA LYS A 194 4.88 -0.30 8.63
C LYS A 194 5.22 -0.61 10.08
N LEU A 195 5.95 -1.70 10.29
CA LEU A 195 6.58 -1.96 11.57
C LEU A 195 7.86 -1.15 11.70
N PHE A 196 7.99 -0.41 12.80
CA PHE A 196 9.24 0.23 13.20
C PHE A 196 9.99 -0.70 14.13
N GLU A 197 11.27 -0.99 13.83
CA GLU A 197 12.09 -1.95 14.59
C GLU A 197 11.40 -3.31 14.75
N GLY A 198 10.77 -3.77 13.66
CA GLY A 198 10.09 -5.05 13.60
C GLY A 198 11.05 -6.23 13.86
N PRO A 199 10.54 -7.37 14.36
CA PRO A 199 11.37 -8.50 14.78
C PRO A 199 11.96 -9.35 13.64
N PHE A 200 11.73 -8.98 12.37
CA PHE A 200 12.18 -9.70 11.18
C PHE A 200 12.85 -8.74 10.19
#